data_AF-A0A540NJ28-F1
#
_entry.id   AF-A0A540NJ28-F1
#
_cell.length_a   1.000
_cell.length_b   1.000
_cell.length_c   1.000
_cell.angle_alpha   90.00
_cell.angle_beta   90.00
_cell.angle_gamma   90.00
#
_symmetry.space_group_name_H-M   'P 1'
#
loop_
_entity.id
_entity.type
_entity.pdbx_description
1 polymer ?
#
loop_
_entity_poly.entity_id
_entity_poly.type
_entity_poly.pdbx_seq_one_letter_code
_entity_poly.pdbx_strand_id
1 'polypeptide(L)'
;MSLLESLLVFFILCATLFFALTNAAWFDIQNNCAYTVWAAAVPGGGRQLNRGQSWALDVSVGDCGGVLQCQGYGQPPNTLAEYALNQYNNLDLFDISLIDGFNVPMDFSPTSSGWTRGIRCMADINGQCPNQLRAPLGCNNPCTVFRSNIVAILGAVAL
;
A
#
# COMPACT_ATOMS: atom_id res chain seq x y z
N MET A 1 -39.70 -24.84 24.38
CA MET A 1 -38.87 -23.62 24.21
C MET A 1 -39.81 -22.46 23.99
N SER A 2 -39.88 -21.51 24.92
CA SER A 2 -40.84 -20.40 24.88
C SER A 2 -40.51 -19.43 23.75
N LEU A 3 -41.54 -18.81 23.17
CA LEU A 3 -41.43 -17.82 22.08
C LEU A 3 -40.46 -16.67 22.41
N LEU A 4 -40.32 -16.35 23.70
CA LEU A 4 -39.40 -15.34 24.23
C LEU A 4 -37.92 -15.73 24.04
N GLU A 5 -37.57 -17.00 24.25
CA GLU A 5 -36.20 -17.51 24.08
C GLU A 5 -35.79 -17.47 22.60
N SER A 6 -36.69 -17.84 21.69
CA SER A 6 -36.44 -17.77 20.25
C SER A 6 -36.25 -16.33 19.75
N LEU A 7 -36.98 -15.36 20.31
CA LEU A 7 -36.80 -13.94 19.97
C LEU A 7 -35.46 -13.39 20.49
N LEU A 8 -35.05 -13.78 21.70
CA LEU A 8 -33.77 -13.38 22.30
C LEU A 8 -32.58 -13.93 21.50
N VAL A 9 -32.65 -15.20 21.09
CA VAL A 9 -31.62 -15.82 20.25
C VAL A 9 -31.54 -15.12 18.89
N PHE A 10 -32.67 -14.76 18.28
CA PHE A 10 -32.69 -14.00 17.02
C PHE A 10 -32.10 -12.59 17.17
N PHE A 11 -32.40 -11.88 18.26
CA PHE A 11 -31.82 -10.57 18.55
C PHE A 11 -30.31 -10.63 18.79
N ILE A 12 -29.82 -11.66 19.49
CA ILE A 12 -28.39 -11.86 19.72
C ILE A 12 -27.69 -12.20 18.39
N LEU A 13 -28.24 -13.10 17.58
CA LEU A 13 -27.73 -13.42 16.23
C LEU A 13 -27.69 -12.18 15.33
N CYS A 14 -28.76 -11.39 15.32
CA CYS A 14 -28.85 -10.16 14.53
C CYS A 14 -27.85 -9.10 15.02
N ALA A 15 -27.73 -8.90 16.33
CA ALA A 15 -26.74 -8.00 16.91
C ALA A 15 -25.31 -8.43 16.55
N THR A 16 -24.98 -9.73 16.61
CA THR A 16 -23.66 -10.22 16.17
C THR A 16 -23.40 -10.05 14.67
N LEU A 17 -24.44 -10.10 13.83
CA LEU A 17 -24.32 -9.80 12.40
C LEU A 17 -24.06 -8.31 12.12
N PHE A 18 -24.58 -7.40 12.96
CA PHE A 18 -24.40 -5.95 12.80
C PHE A 18 -23.00 -5.45 13.20
N PHE A 19 -22.23 -6.20 14.00
CA PHE A 19 -20.90 -5.79 14.46
C PHE A 19 -19.72 -6.22 13.56
N ALA A 20 -19.97 -6.80 12.38
CA ALA A 20 -18.93 -7.00 11.38
C ALA A 20 -18.64 -5.68 10.64
N LEU A 21 -18.20 -4.65 11.37
CA LEU A 21 -17.53 -3.49 10.77
C LEU A 21 -16.13 -3.94 10.38
N THR A 22 -15.97 -4.43 9.15
CA THR A 22 -14.63 -4.52 8.55
C THR A 22 -14.06 -3.11 8.48
N ASN A 23 -12.95 -2.85 9.16
CA ASN A 23 -12.24 -1.58 9.02
C ASN A 23 -11.67 -1.52 7.60
N ALA A 24 -12.40 -0.89 6.68
CA ALA A 24 -11.91 -0.63 5.34
C ALA A 24 -10.89 0.52 5.40
N ALA A 25 -9.64 0.22 5.06
CA ALA A 25 -8.63 1.27 4.83
C ALA A 25 -8.69 1.69 3.37
N TRP A 26 -8.94 2.99 3.15
CA TRP A 26 -8.90 3.60 1.84
C TRP A 26 -7.54 4.26 1.61
N PHE A 27 -6.91 3.92 0.49
CA PHE A 27 -5.71 4.60 0.01
C PHE A 27 -6.08 5.51 -1.15
N ASP A 28 -5.65 6.77 -1.10
CA ASP A 28 -5.74 7.68 -2.23
C ASP A 28 -4.36 7.86 -2.85
N ILE A 29 -4.14 7.17 -3.97
CA ILE A 29 -2.85 7.16 -4.67
C ILE A 29 -2.86 8.31 -5.68
N GLN A 30 -2.04 9.34 -5.45
CA GLN A 30 -1.98 10.53 -6.31
C GLN A 30 -0.67 10.61 -7.07
N ASN A 31 -0.74 10.86 -8.39
CA ASN A 31 0.44 11.19 -9.18
C ASN A 31 0.68 12.71 -9.22
N ASN A 32 1.65 13.19 -8.45
CA ASN A 32 2.11 14.59 -8.50
C ASN A 32 3.37 14.79 -9.36
N CYS A 33 3.89 13.73 -9.99
CA CYS A 33 5.04 13.80 -10.87
C CYS A 33 4.74 14.58 -12.16
N ALA A 34 5.78 15.08 -12.81
CA ALA A 34 5.66 15.76 -14.10
C ALA A 34 5.33 14.81 -15.28
N TYR A 35 5.44 13.50 -15.04
CA TYR A 35 5.29 12.43 -16.02
C TYR A 35 4.23 11.42 -15.59
N THR A 36 3.78 10.60 -16.54
CA THR A 36 2.86 9.49 -16.29
C THR A 36 3.54 8.39 -15.49
N VAL A 37 2.85 7.87 -14.48
CA VAL A 37 3.29 6.71 -13.67
C VAL A 37 2.30 5.56 -13.82
N TRP A 38 2.77 4.33 -13.53
CA TRP A 38 1.93 3.14 -13.47
C TRP A 38 1.87 2.66 -12.03
N ALA A 39 0.92 3.23 -11.28
CA ALA A 39 0.71 2.86 -9.90
C ALA A 39 0.31 1.39 -9.81
N ALA A 40 0.89 0.67 -8.87
CA ALA A 40 0.62 -0.74 -8.60
C ALA A 40 0.41 -0.96 -7.10
N ALA A 41 -0.50 -1.84 -6.76
CA ALA A 41 -0.81 -2.20 -5.39
C ALA A 41 -1.05 -3.71 -5.30
N VAL A 42 -0.51 -4.33 -4.25
CA VAL A 42 -0.78 -5.73 -3.93
C VAL A 42 -1.26 -5.78 -2.47
N PRO A 43 -2.53 -6.11 -2.22
CA PRO A 43 -3.63 -6.28 -3.19
C PRO A 43 -4.07 -4.96 -3.85
N GLY A 44 -4.67 -5.03 -5.05
CA GLY A 44 -5.28 -3.86 -5.72
C GLY A 44 -5.09 -3.78 -7.23
N GLY A 45 -4.05 -4.41 -7.78
CA GLY A 45 -3.75 -4.37 -9.21
C GLY A 45 -2.93 -3.15 -9.60
N GLY A 46 -3.06 -2.66 -10.83
CA GLY A 46 -2.30 -1.49 -11.27
C GLY A 46 -3.04 -0.59 -12.26
N ARG A 47 -2.81 0.72 -12.16
CA ARG A 47 -3.49 1.76 -12.92
C ARG A 47 -2.51 2.82 -13.42
N GLN A 48 -2.60 3.16 -14.70
CA GLN A 48 -1.91 4.32 -15.25
C GLN A 48 -2.49 5.60 -14.64
N LEU A 49 -1.62 6.46 -14.12
CA LEU A 49 -1.97 7.79 -13.60
C LEU A 49 -1.15 8.85 -14.33
N ASN A 50 -1.84 9.73 -15.06
CA ASN A 50 -1.26 10.97 -15.55
C ASN A 50 -1.10 11.98 -14.41
N ARG A 51 -0.33 13.03 -14.66
CA ARG A 51 -0.13 14.11 -13.69
C ARG A 51 -1.46 14.67 -13.16
N GLY A 52 -1.58 14.74 -11.85
CA GLY A 52 -2.75 15.24 -11.13
C GLY A 52 -3.91 14.24 -11.02
N GLN A 53 -3.79 13.05 -11.60
CA GLN A 53 -4.79 11.99 -11.41
C GLN A 53 -4.58 11.27 -10.09
N SER A 54 -5.68 10.74 -9.56
CA SER A 54 -5.67 9.91 -8.37
C SER A 54 -6.41 8.58 -8.57
N TRP A 55 -6.11 7.63 -7.71
CA TRP A 55 -6.73 6.31 -7.64
C TRP A 55 -7.07 5.98 -6.20
N ALA A 56 -8.37 6.00 -5.90
CA ALA A 56 -8.90 5.46 -4.65
C ALA A 56 -8.89 3.93 -4.71
N LEU A 57 -8.20 3.32 -3.75
CA LEU A 57 -8.06 1.88 -3.60
C LEU A 57 -8.64 1.45 -2.25
N ASP A 58 -9.58 0.51 -2.28
CA ASP A 58 -10.05 -0.20 -1.09
C ASP A 58 -9.37 -1.57 -1.02
N VAL A 59 -8.41 -1.69 -0.11
CA VAL A 59 -7.62 -2.92 0.05
C VAL A 59 -8.39 -4.00 0.81
N SER A 60 -9.49 -3.67 1.48
CA SER A 60 -10.26 -4.61 2.30
C SER A 60 -11.08 -5.60 1.45
N VAL A 61 -11.42 -5.21 0.22
CA VAL A 61 -12.26 -6.00 -0.67
C VAL A 61 -11.42 -6.94 -1.56
N GLY A 62 -10.09 -6.79 -1.56
CA GLY A 62 -9.23 -7.41 -2.58
C GLY A 62 -9.65 -7.05 -4.01
N ASP A 63 -10.50 -6.02 -4.16
CA ASP A 63 -11.11 -5.63 -5.40
C ASP A 63 -10.07 -4.90 -6.23
N CYS A 64 -9.71 -5.51 -7.34
CA CYS A 64 -8.80 -4.92 -8.29
C CYS A 64 -9.55 -4.13 -9.37
N GLY A 65 -10.82 -3.74 -9.14
CA GLY A 65 -11.53 -2.70 -9.90
C GLY A 65 -11.53 -2.84 -11.42
N GLY A 66 -11.34 -4.04 -11.97
CA GLY A 66 -11.17 -4.28 -13.41
C GLY A 66 -9.83 -3.85 -14.02
N VAL A 67 -8.80 -3.58 -13.20
CA VAL A 67 -7.47 -3.17 -13.64
C VAL A 67 -6.48 -4.34 -13.76
N LEU A 68 -5.30 -4.11 -14.33
CA LEU A 68 -4.25 -5.12 -14.51
C LEU A 68 -3.95 -5.77 -13.16
N GLN A 69 -4.21 -7.06 -13.04
CA GLN A 69 -3.93 -7.85 -11.84
C GLN A 69 -2.42 -8.00 -11.66
N CYS A 70 -1.85 -7.33 -10.66
CA CYS A 70 -0.48 -7.56 -10.23
C CYS A 70 -0.40 -8.97 -9.63
N GLN A 71 0.22 -9.91 -10.37
CA GLN A 71 0.38 -11.31 -9.94
C GLN A 71 1.49 -11.49 -8.88
N GLY A 72 2.13 -10.40 -8.46
CA GLY A 72 3.23 -10.39 -7.51
C GLY A 72 3.82 -8.99 -7.36
N TYR A 73 4.92 -8.91 -6.61
CA TYR A 73 5.66 -7.67 -6.39
C TYR A 73 6.38 -7.21 -7.68
N GLY A 74 6.59 -5.90 -7.81
CA GLY A 74 7.31 -5.29 -8.94
C GLY A 74 8.80 -5.64 -8.95
N GLN A 75 9.45 -5.49 -10.09
CA GLN A 75 10.90 -5.69 -10.22
C GLN A 75 11.66 -4.42 -9.80
N PRO A 76 12.66 -4.50 -8.90
CA PRO A 76 13.53 -3.37 -8.54
C PRO A 76 14.16 -2.64 -9.75
N PRO A 77 14.44 -1.32 -9.67
CA PRO A 77 14.26 -0.48 -8.50
C PRO A 77 12.84 0.08 -8.35
N ASN A 78 12.22 -0.08 -7.18
CA ASN A 78 10.91 0.47 -6.86
C ASN A 78 10.92 1.10 -5.47
N THR A 79 10.48 2.36 -5.35
CA THR A 79 10.13 2.94 -4.06
C THR A 79 8.81 2.30 -3.60
N LEU A 80 8.81 1.65 -2.43
CA LEU A 80 7.63 0.96 -1.91
C LEU A 80 7.02 1.72 -0.73
N ALA A 81 5.69 1.84 -0.73
CA ALA A 81 4.90 2.11 0.47
C ALA A 81 4.38 0.77 1.00
N GLU A 82 4.91 0.33 2.14
CA GLU A 82 4.53 -0.92 2.79
C GLU A 82 3.55 -0.63 3.93
N TYR A 83 2.54 -1.47 4.10
CA TYR A 83 1.54 -1.28 5.15
C TYR A 83 1.00 -2.61 5.67
N ALA A 84 0.78 -2.67 6.97
CA ALA A 84 0.10 -3.76 7.65
C ALA A 84 -1.00 -3.15 8.54
N LEU A 85 -2.25 -3.40 8.18
CA LEU A 85 -3.41 -2.82 8.87
C LEU A 85 -3.80 -3.63 10.09
N ASN A 86 -4.32 -2.98 11.12
CA ASN A 86 -4.88 -3.59 12.32
C ASN A 86 -3.94 -4.64 12.96
N GLN A 87 -2.69 -4.26 13.20
CA GLN A 87 -1.66 -5.10 13.78
C GLN A 87 -1.77 -5.06 15.32
N TYR A 88 -0.63 -5.06 16.02
CA TYR A 88 -0.61 -5.06 17.48
C TYR A 88 -1.38 -3.86 18.06
N ASN A 89 -2.31 -4.14 18.99
CA ASN A 89 -3.13 -3.13 19.66
C ASN A 89 -3.98 -2.27 18.71
N ASN A 90 -4.48 -2.86 17.61
CA ASN A 90 -5.29 -2.18 16.59
C ASN A 90 -4.59 -0.98 15.94
N LEU A 91 -3.27 -1.03 15.86
CA LEU A 91 -2.46 -0.02 15.19
C LEU A 91 -2.12 -0.46 13.77
N ASP A 92 -2.16 0.49 12.85
CA ASP A 92 -1.64 0.30 11.50
C ASP A 92 -0.13 0.57 11.52
N LEU A 93 0.64 -0.33 10.91
CA LEU A 93 2.07 -0.15 10.71
C LEU A 93 2.29 0.17 9.23
N PHE A 94 3.07 1.21 8.94
CA PHE A 94 3.37 1.59 7.58
C PHE A 94 4.74 2.24 7.49
N ASP A 95 5.39 2.06 6.35
CA ASP A 95 6.71 2.60 6.07
C ASP A 95 6.91 2.89 4.57
N ILE A 96 7.97 3.65 4.28
CA ILE A 96 8.51 3.76 2.93
C ILE A 96 9.81 2.97 2.91
N SER A 97 9.88 2.00 2.00
CA SER A 97 10.99 1.06 1.90
C SER A 97 11.76 1.29 0.61
N LEU A 98 13.08 1.36 0.76
CA LEU A 98 14.07 1.43 -0.32
C LEU A 98 14.88 0.13 -0.43
N ILE A 99 14.39 -0.94 0.18
CA ILE A 99 14.99 -2.28 0.10
C ILE A 99 15.01 -2.77 -1.34
N ASP A 100 13.95 -2.48 -2.09
CA ASP A 100 13.84 -2.76 -3.51
C ASP A 100 14.31 -1.60 -4.38
N GLY A 101 15.10 -0.66 -3.82
CA GLY A 101 15.63 0.49 -4.53
C GLY A 101 14.71 1.71 -4.51
N PHE A 102 14.97 2.64 -5.42
CA PHE A 102 14.27 3.91 -5.53
C PHE A 102 14.09 4.24 -7.01
N ASN A 103 12.88 4.64 -7.39
CA ASN A 103 12.57 5.11 -8.75
C ASN A 103 11.90 6.49 -8.72
N VAL A 104 10.90 6.67 -7.84
CA VAL A 104 10.07 7.86 -7.74
C VAL A 104 10.02 8.36 -6.29
N PRO A 105 10.11 9.68 -6.04
CA PRO A 105 9.85 10.27 -4.73
C PRO A 105 8.43 9.96 -4.23
N MET A 106 8.29 9.68 -2.94
CA MET A 106 7.01 9.25 -2.36
C MET A 106 6.71 9.95 -1.03
N ASP A 107 5.45 10.32 -0.84
CA ASP A 107 4.87 10.75 0.44
C ASP A 107 3.79 9.74 0.80
N PHE A 108 3.96 9.10 1.96
CA PHE A 108 2.98 8.20 2.53
C PHE A 108 2.50 8.76 3.86
N SER A 109 1.39 9.48 3.80
CA SER A 109 0.82 10.21 4.94
C SER A 109 -0.65 9.82 5.18
N PRO A 110 -1.06 9.63 6.44
CA PRO A 110 -2.47 9.50 6.78
C PRO A 110 -3.23 10.79 6.46
N THR A 111 -4.46 10.64 5.93
CA THR A 111 -5.34 11.77 5.57
C THR A 111 -6.52 11.94 6.53
N SER A 112 -6.74 10.99 7.44
CA SER A 112 -7.83 11.03 8.43
C SER A 112 -7.46 11.82 9.69
N SER A 113 -8.46 12.45 10.31
CA SER A 113 -8.32 13.53 11.31
C SER A 113 -7.79 13.13 12.70
N GLY A 114 -7.06 12.02 12.83
CA GLY A 114 -6.48 11.54 14.08
C GLY A 114 -4.98 11.29 14.05
N TRP A 115 -4.38 11.16 12.87
CA TRP A 115 -2.96 10.83 12.68
C TRP A 115 -2.33 11.86 11.75
N THR A 116 -1.30 12.56 12.22
CA THR A 116 -0.70 13.69 11.48
C THR A 116 0.73 13.43 11.03
N ARG A 117 1.31 12.29 11.43
CA ARG A 117 2.70 11.96 11.14
C ARG A 117 2.78 10.98 9.98
N GLY A 118 3.12 11.48 8.80
CA GLY A 118 3.46 10.67 7.62
C GLY A 118 4.96 10.46 7.45
N ILE A 119 5.30 9.78 6.36
CA ILE A 119 6.67 9.43 5.97
C ILE A 119 6.91 9.97 4.57
N ARG A 120 8.09 10.57 4.35
CA ARG A 120 8.44 11.22 3.08
C ARG A 120 9.83 10.80 2.63
N CYS A 121 9.94 10.36 1.39
CA CYS A 121 11.20 10.13 0.70
C CYS A 121 11.24 11.01 -0.55
N MET A 122 11.75 12.25 -0.39
CA MET A 122 11.70 13.29 -1.42
C MET A 122 13.07 13.73 -1.95
N ALA A 123 14.14 13.08 -1.52
CA ALA A 123 15.50 13.40 -1.99
C ALA A 123 15.71 12.95 -3.45
N ASP A 124 16.60 13.63 -4.16
CA ASP A 124 17.05 13.21 -5.50
C ASP A 124 18.05 12.05 -5.40
N ILE A 125 17.52 10.86 -5.09
CA ILE A 125 18.32 9.63 -4.97
C ILE A 125 18.83 9.17 -6.34
N ASN A 126 18.07 9.41 -7.42
CA ASN A 126 18.48 9.04 -8.77
C ASN A 126 19.69 9.87 -9.23
N GLY A 127 19.69 11.19 -9.01
CA GLY A 127 20.81 12.06 -9.34
C GLY A 127 22.07 11.78 -8.50
N GLN A 128 21.89 11.34 -7.26
CA GLN A 128 22.97 11.00 -6.33
C GLN A 128 23.35 9.51 -6.34
N CYS A 129 22.73 8.70 -7.20
CA CYS A 129 22.91 7.26 -7.19
C CYS A 129 24.36 6.87 -7.51
N PRO A 130 25.04 6.09 -6.63
CA PRO A 130 26.38 5.56 -6.91
C PRO A 130 26.39 4.74 -8.19
N ASN A 131 27.47 4.84 -8.98
CA ASN A 131 27.55 4.20 -10.30
C ASN A 131 27.29 2.69 -10.25
N GLN A 132 27.68 2.01 -9.16
CA GLN A 132 27.48 0.58 -8.95
C GLN A 132 26.02 0.17 -8.75
N LEU A 133 25.16 1.12 -8.39
CA LEU A 133 23.75 0.90 -8.05
C LEU A 133 22.79 1.48 -9.10
N ARG A 134 23.30 2.21 -10.09
CA ARG A 134 22.47 2.83 -11.14
C ARG A 134 21.76 1.77 -11.99
N ALA A 135 20.48 2.02 -12.26
CA ALA A 135 19.65 1.23 -13.15
C ALA A 135 18.91 2.14 -14.15
N PRO A 136 18.36 1.61 -15.26
CA PRO A 136 17.75 2.42 -16.31
C PRO A 136 16.60 3.35 -15.87
N LEU A 137 15.91 3.03 -14.77
CA LEU A 137 14.74 3.78 -14.28
C LEU A 137 14.84 4.13 -12.78
N GLY A 138 16.04 4.04 -12.19
CA GLY A 138 16.20 4.35 -10.78
C GLY A 138 17.56 3.99 -10.19
N CYS A 139 17.58 3.85 -8.87
CA CYS A 139 18.73 3.44 -8.09
C CYS A 139 18.42 2.16 -7.32
N ASN A 140 19.16 1.09 -7.58
CA ASN A 140 18.99 -0.17 -6.88
C ASN A 140 19.49 -0.08 -5.43
N ASN A 141 18.94 -0.93 -4.58
CA ASN A 141 19.54 -1.22 -3.29
C ASN A 141 20.76 -2.16 -3.47
N PRO A 142 21.81 -2.05 -2.64
CA PRO A 142 22.91 -3.01 -2.62
C PRO A 142 22.46 -4.47 -2.51
N CYS A 143 21.40 -4.78 -1.75
CA CYS A 143 20.88 -6.14 -1.61
C CYS A 143 20.39 -6.72 -2.95
N THR A 144 19.78 -5.88 -3.80
CA THR A 144 19.37 -6.25 -5.16
C THR A 144 20.59 -6.54 -6.05
N VAL A 145 21.64 -5.73 -5.96
CA VAL A 145 22.83 -5.84 -6.83
C VAL A 145 23.76 -6.98 -6.39
N PHE A 146 23.97 -7.13 -5.08
CA PHE A 146 24.92 -8.07 -4.50
C PHE A 146 24.25 -9.36 -3.97
N ARG A 147 22.94 -9.52 -4.22
CA ARG A 147 22.12 -10.71 -3.91
C ARG A 147 22.20 -11.16 -2.46
N SER A 148 21.64 -10.34 -1.57
CA SER A 148 21.31 -10.74 -0.20
C SER A 148 19.82 -11.10 -0.11
N ASN A 149 19.48 -12.23 0.50
CA ASN A 149 18.09 -12.65 0.65
C ASN A 149 17.32 -11.68 1.57
N ILE A 150 16.17 -11.17 1.12
CA ILE A 150 15.25 -10.38 1.96
C ILE A 150 13.83 -10.95 1.82
N VAL A 151 13.10 -10.92 2.94
CA VAL A 151 11.69 -11.32 3.06
C VAL A 151 10.82 -10.09 2.82
N ALA A 152 9.85 -10.19 1.89
CA ALA A 152 8.85 -9.14 1.67
C ALA A 152 7.82 -9.13 2.81
N ILE A 153 7.42 -7.94 3.27
CA ILE A 153 6.34 -7.76 4.24
C ILE A 153 5.00 -7.72 3.47
N LEU A 154 3.91 -8.13 4.12
CA LEU A 154 2.59 -8.20 3.51
C LEU A 154 2.06 -6.80 3.17
N GLY A 155 1.77 -6.53 1.90
CA GLY A 155 1.09 -5.31 1.43
C GLY A 155 2.04 -4.23 0.94
N ALA A 156 2.01 -3.90 -0.36
CA ALA A 156 2.87 -2.86 -0.95
C ALA A 156 2.15 -2.04 -2.03
N VAL A 157 2.44 -0.75 -2.08
CA VAL A 157 2.12 0.16 -3.18
C VAL A 157 3.41 0.66 -3.82
N ALA A 158 3.49 0.59 -5.14
CA ALA A 158 4.61 1.09 -5.94
C ALA A 158 4.08 2.11 -6.98
N LEU A 159 4.91 3.10 -7.32
CA LEU A 159 4.62 4.12 -8.33
C LEU A 159 5.59 4.03 -9.51
#